data_AF-A0A2D5EZF1-F1
#
_entry.id   AF-A0A2D5EZF1-F1
#
_cell.length_a   1.000
_cell.length_b   1.000
_cell.length_c   1.000
_cell.angle_alpha   90.00
_cell.angle_beta   90.00
_cell.angle_gamma   90.00
#
_symmetry.space_group_name_H-M   'P 1'
#
loop_
_entity.id
_entity.type
_entity.pdbx_description
1 polymer ?
#
loop_
_entity_poly.entity_id
_entity_poly.type
_entity_poly.pdbx_seq_one_letter_code
_entity_poly.pdbx_strand_id
1 'polypeptide(L)'
;LAERRLRVLAGDIDSDRGDLRAAASQYEQAARRAEELGLKEALLHRGSAAVARWAAGEDGREALDEVIEALRTHAPPRMAAYFGAYRAMLRAADGDLQGPFEAIADSYPLLLEAYPRVAEVVMLFRGLGELRIGREAIGLRRVEEVAEGGGASEALARELLRWHRSPGEASRGPPRSLEERLLVAAIARGEEPAGADAEARWTVDRDGRWLEGPEGRVSLARRAVLRRLLARLAEAAWQSEGPVDVPTIVEATWPGERLLPDAAAARVYTAVRSLRKLGLEGALHTTGDGYALDPAVRVQG
;
A
#
# COMPACT_ATOMS: atom_id res chain seq x y z
N LEU A 1 -37.48 -13.93 0.49
CA LEU A 1 -36.87 -12.93 1.41
C LEU A 1 -36.16 -13.57 2.60
N ALA A 2 -36.83 -14.39 3.43
CA ALA A 2 -36.21 -15.04 4.60
C ALA A 2 -35.05 -15.98 4.22
N GLU A 3 -35.26 -16.85 3.24
CA GLU A 3 -34.23 -17.78 2.72
C GLU A 3 -32.96 -17.05 2.24
N ARG A 4 -33.10 -15.95 1.48
CA ARG A 4 -31.97 -15.10 1.06
C ARG A 4 -31.14 -14.63 2.26
N ARG A 5 -31.80 -14.09 3.29
CA ARG A 5 -31.11 -13.58 4.49
C ARG A 5 -30.36 -14.70 5.23
N LEU A 6 -30.96 -15.89 5.32
CA LEU A 6 -30.33 -17.07 5.90
C LEU A 6 -29.09 -17.48 5.11
N ARG A 7 -29.14 -17.43 3.77
CA ARG A 7 -27.99 -17.72 2.91
C ARG A 7 -26.85 -16.72 3.12
N VAL A 8 -27.14 -15.43 3.19
CA VAL A 8 -26.11 -14.40 3.47
C VAL A 8 -25.45 -14.66 4.81
N LEU A 9 -26.25 -14.85 5.87
CA LEU A 9 -25.72 -15.13 7.21
C LEU A 9 -24.88 -16.42 7.25
N ALA A 10 -25.32 -17.47 6.53
CA ALA A 10 -24.53 -18.69 6.40
C ALA A 10 -23.20 -18.43 5.67
N GLY A 11 -23.22 -17.61 4.62
CA GLY A 11 -22.01 -17.18 3.91
C GLY A 11 -21.04 -16.42 4.82
N ASP A 12 -21.55 -15.50 5.64
CA ASP A 12 -20.74 -14.74 6.60
C ASP A 12 -20.09 -15.69 7.61
N ILE A 13 -20.85 -16.65 8.16
CA ILE A 13 -20.36 -17.66 9.11
C ILE A 13 -19.30 -18.57 8.46
N ASP A 14 -19.54 -19.05 7.25
CA ASP A 14 -18.61 -19.92 6.53
C ASP A 14 -17.31 -19.15 6.22
N SER A 15 -17.41 -17.87 5.83
CA SER A 15 -16.27 -16.98 5.61
C SER A 15 -15.45 -16.76 6.89
N ASP A 16 -16.13 -16.50 8.00
CA ASP A 16 -15.54 -16.35 9.33
C ASP A 16 -14.96 -17.66 9.90
N ARG A 17 -15.28 -18.82 9.32
CA ARG A 17 -14.62 -20.10 9.62
C ARG A 17 -13.48 -20.44 8.68
N GLY A 18 -13.38 -19.75 7.54
CA GLY A 18 -12.42 -20.04 6.49
C GLY A 18 -12.91 -21.07 5.47
N ASP A 19 -14.19 -21.46 5.51
CA ASP A 19 -14.82 -22.35 4.54
C ASP A 19 -15.22 -21.55 3.28
N LEU A 20 -14.24 -20.93 2.62
CA LEU A 20 -14.45 -19.89 1.60
C LEU A 20 -15.22 -20.37 0.37
N ARG A 21 -15.08 -21.64 -0.02
CA ARG A 21 -15.89 -22.25 -1.09
C ARG A 21 -17.35 -22.40 -0.70
N ALA A 22 -17.62 -22.77 0.55
CA ALA A 22 -18.97 -22.86 1.07
C ALA A 22 -19.58 -21.45 1.12
N ALA A 23 -18.84 -20.48 1.65
CA ALA A 23 -19.26 -19.08 1.69
C ALA A 23 -19.63 -18.54 0.29
N ALA A 24 -18.76 -18.75 -0.71
CA ALA A 24 -19.01 -18.40 -2.10
C ALA A 24 -20.34 -18.99 -2.60
N SER A 25 -20.56 -20.29 -2.40
CA SER A 25 -21.81 -20.97 -2.80
C SER A 25 -23.05 -20.38 -2.13
N GLN A 26 -22.97 -20.02 -0.84
CA GLN A 26 -24.08 -19.38 -0.13
C GLN A 26 -24.39 -17.99 -0.72
N TYR A 27 -23.36 -17.17 -0.98
CA TYR A 27 -23.53 -15.85 -1.57
C TYR A 27 -24.08 -15.91 -3.00
N GLU A 28 -23.63 -16.85 -3.82
CA GLU A 28 -24.15 -17.05 -5.17
C GLU A 28 -25.64 -17.46 -5.15
N GLN A 29 -26.04 -18.31 -4.21
CA GLN A 29 -27.45 -18.68 -4.02
C GLN A 29 -28.28 -17.48 -3.56
N ALA A 30 -27.74 -16.65 -2.65
CA ALA A 30 -28.40 -15.42 -2.23
C ALA A 30 -28.53 -14.40 -3.39
N ALA A 31 -27.51 -14.29 -4.23
CA ALA A 31 -27.49 -13.45 -5.42
C ALA A 31 -28.57 -13.88 -6.43
N ARG A 32 -28.58 -15.15 -6.84
CA ARG A 32 -29.60 -15.70 -7.75
C ARG A 32 -31.01 -15.44 -7.23
N ARG A 33 -31.23 -15.67 -5.94
CA ARG A 33 -32.55 -15.42 -5.34
C ARG A 33 -32.94 -13.95 -5.31
N ALA A 34 -31.97 -13.04 -5.14
CA ALA A 34 -32.22 -11.61 -5.21
C ALA A 34 -32.53 -11.15 -6.65
N GLU A 35 -31.85 -11.70 -7.65
CA GLU A 35 -32.09 -11.43 -9.08
C GLU A 35 -33.49 -11.88 -9.51
N GLU A 36 -33.90 -13.09 -9.14
CA GLU A 36 -35.26 -13.60 -9.40
C GLU A 36 -36.36 -12.70 -8.81
N LEU A 37 -36.04 -11.99 -7.72
CA LEU A 37 -36.96 -11.08 -7.04
C LEU A 37 -36.81 -9.63 -7.51
N GLY A 38 -35.93 -9.34 -8.48
CA GLY A 38 -35.67 -7.99 -8.99
C GLY A 38 -35.04 -7.05 -7.95
N LEU A 39 -34.31 -7.60 -6.98
CA LEU A 39 -33.74 -6.83 -5.87
C LEU A 39 -32.33 -6.32 -6.20
N LYS A 40 -32.07 -5.05 -5.90
CA LYS A 40 -30.78 -4.40 -6.19
C LYS A 40 -29.62 -5.00 -5.39
N GLU A 41 -29.90 -5.64 -4.26
CA GLU A 41 -28.91 -6.31 -3.42
C GLU A 41 -28.26 -7.54 -4.08
N ALA A 42 -28.79 -8.01 -5.21
CA ALA A 42 -28.16 -9.04 -6.02
C ALA A 42 -26.68 -8.73 -6.32
N LEU A 43 -26.38 -7.47 -6.67
CA LEU A 43 -25.00 -7.03 -6.95
C LEU A 43 -24.10 -7.16 -5.73
N LEU A 44 -24.62 -6.89 -4.52
CA LEU A 44 -23.83 -7.02 -3.29
C LEU A 44 -23.48 -8.50 -3.02
N HIS A 45 -24.45 -9.40 -3.19
CA HIS A 45 -24.22 -10.83 -2.98
C HIS A 45 -23.28 -11.41 -4.04
N ARG A 46 -23.34 -10.94 -5.30
CA ARG A 46 -22.36 -11.28 -6.33
C ARG A 46 -20.95 -10.82 -5.96
N GLY A 47 -20.82 -9.60 -5.42
CA GLY A 47 -19.53 -9.10 -4.92
C GLY A 47 -18.95 -9.98 -3.82
N SER A 48 -19.76 -10.33 -2.80
CA SER A 48 -19.32 -11.23 -1.72
C SER A 48 -18.93 -12.62 -2.22
N ALA A 49 -19.66 -13.17 -3.20
CA ALA A 49 -19.29 -14.42 -3.85
C ALA A 49 -17.94 -14.33 -4.58
N ALA A 50 -17.72 -13.26 -5.35
CA ALA A 50 -16.47 -13.04 -6.08
C ALA A 50 -15.27 -12.88 -5.13
N VAL A 51 -15.45 -12.14 -4.04
CA VAL A 51 -14.46 -12.02 -2.95
C VAL A 51 -14.13 -13.37 -2.34
N ALA A 52 -15.14 -14.17 -1.97
CA ALA A 52 -14.95 -15.48 -1.36
C ALA A 52 -14.26 -16.47 -2.32
N ARG A 53 -14.60 -16.45 -3.61
CA ARG A 53 -13.94 -17.27 -4.64
C ARG A 53 -12.46 -16.93 -4.79
N TRP A 54 -12.14 -15.64 -4.93
CA TRP A 54 -10.75 -15.22 -5.04
C TRP A 54 -9.97 -15.57 -3.76
N ALA A 55 -10.54 -15.32 -2.58
CA ALA A 55 -9.93 -15.73 -1.32
C ALA A 55 -9.70 -17.25 -1.22
N ALA A 56 -10.55 -18.06 -1.86
CA ALA A 56 -10.40 -19.52 -1.96
C ALA A 56 -9.35 -19.98 -3.00
N GLY A 57 -8.70 -19.05 -3.70
CA GLY A 57 -7.76 -19.33 -4.79
C GLY A 57 -8.44 -19.67 -6.13
N GLU A 58 -9.73 -19.38 -6.27
CA GLU A 58 -10.49 -19.58 -7.50
C GLU A 58 -10.57 -18.28 -8.31
N ASP A 59 -10.98 -18.38 -9.57
CA ASP A 59 -11.22 -17.19 -10.39
C ASP A 59 -12.46 -16.45 -9.88
N GLY A 60 -12.22 -15.21 -9.44
CA GLY A 60 -13.22 -14.24 -9.00
C GLY A 60 -12.81 -12.78 -9.26
N ARG A 61 -11.67 -12.55 -9.92
CA ARG A 61 -11.11 -11.20 -10.12
C ARG A 61 -11.96 -10.38 -11.08
N GLU A 62 -12.22 -10.92 -12.26
CA GLU A 62 -13.03 -10.27 -13.31
C GLU A 62 -14.46 -10.02 -12.81
N ALA A 63 -15.08 -11.03 -12.18
CA ALA A 63 -16.41 -10.91 -11.60
C ALA A 63 -16.48 -9.82 -10.51
N LEU A 64 -15.43 -9.65 -9.70
CA LEU A 64 -15.37 -8.58 -8.69
C LEU A 64 -15.22 -7.20 -9.35
N ASP A 65 -14.41 -7.10 -10.41
CA ASP A 65 -14.23 -5.85 -11.16
C ASP A 65 -15.53 -5.41 -11.85
N GLU A 66 -16.27 -6.34 -12.45
CA GLU A 66 -17.60 -6.08 -13.02
C GLU A 66 -18.60 -5.57 -11.97
N VAL A 67 -18.62 -6.19 -10.78
CA VAL A 67 -19.50 -5.77 -9.69
C VAL A 67 -19.14 -4.36 -9.22
N ILE A 68 -17.85 -4.06 -9.05
CA ILE A 68 -17.40 -2.71 -8.65
C ILE A 68 -17.89 -1.67 -9.67
N GLU A 69 -17.75 -1.95 -10.96
CA GLU A 69 -18.16 -1.02 -12.02
C GLU A 69 -19.68 -0.82 -12.08
N ALA A 70 -20.45 -1.90 -11.93
CA ALA A 70 -21.90 -1.82 -11.82
C ALA A 70 -22.34 -1.00 -10.60
N LEU A 71 -21.67 -1.18 -9.45
CA LEU A 71 -21.97 -0.44 -8.22
C LEU A 71 -21.64 1.04 -8.34
N ARG A 72 -20.55 1.43 -9.02
CA ARG A 72 -20.24 2.84 -9.30
C ARG A 72 -21.35 3.53 -10.08
N THR A 73 -22.01 2.79 -10.97
CA THR A 73 -23.06 3.33 -11.84
C THR A 73 -24.42 3.37 -11.13
N HIS A 74 -24.72 2.40 -10.26
CA HIS A 74 -26.09 2.14 -9.81
C HIS A 74 -26.31 2.14 -8.28
N ALA A 75 -25.26 2.29 -7.48
CA ALA A 75 -25.32 2.21 -6.02
C ALA A 75 -24.65 3.41 -5.34
N PRO A 76 -24.93 3.66 -4.05
CA PRO A 76 -24.19 4.66 -3.27
C PRO A 76 -22.67 4.39 -3.32
N PRO A 77 -21.82 5.44 -3.43
CA PRO A 77 -20.36 5.28 -3.62
C PRO A 77 -19.67 4.37 -2.61
N ARG A 78 -20.15 4.37 -1.36
CA ARG A 78 -19.64 3.49 -0.29
C ARG A 78 -19.68 1.99 -0.62
N MET A 79 -20.60 1.55 -1.48
CA MET A 79 -20.71 0.13 -1.87
C MET A 79 -19.59 -0.28 -2.83
N ALA A 80 -19.27 0.58 -3.80
CA ALA A 80 -18.12 0.36 -4.68
C ALA A 80 -16.81 0.47 -3.89
N ALA A 81 -16.72 1.40 -2.93
CA ALA A 81 -15.59 1.54 -2.03
C ALA A 81 -15.34 0.28 -1.20
N TYR A 82 -16.41 -0.34 -0.66
CA TYR A 82 -16.35 -1.59 0.11
C TYR A 82 -15.69 -2.72 -0.70
N PHE A 83 -16.18 -3.02 -1.91
CA PHE A 83 -15.59 -4.07 -2.75
C PHE A 83 -14.21 -3.68 -3.33
N GLY A 84 -13.97 -2.39 -3.56
CA GLY A 84 -12.66 -1.86 -3.90
C GLY A 84 -11.60 -2.16 -2.82
N ALA A 85 -12.00 -2.05 -1.54
CA ALA A 85 -11.15 -2.42 -0.40
C ALA A 85 -10.82 -3.92 -0.39
N TYR A 86 -11.79 -4.82 -0.56
CA TYR A 86 -11.48 -6.26 -0.64
C TYR A 86 -10.62 -6.62 -1.83
N ARG A 87 -10.87 -6.04 -3.01
CA ARG A 87 -10.00 -6.23 -4.18
C ARG A 87 -8.55 -5.88 -3.84
N ALA A 88 -8.35 -4.77 -3.13
CA ALA A 88 -7.02 -4.35 -2.72
C ALA A 88 -6.38 -5.30 -1.69
N MET A 89 -7.13 -5.72 -0.67
CA MET A 89 -6.67 -6.69 0.33
C MET A 89 -6.34 -8.06 -0.30
N LEU A 90 -7.13 -8.51 -1.27
CA LEU A 90 -6.91 -9.76 -2.00
C LEU A 90 -5.64 -9.70 -2.86
N ARG A 91 -5.38 -8.57 -3.54
CA ARG A 91 -4.11 -8.36 -4.26
C ARG A 91 -2.91 -8.37 -3.31
N ALA A 92 -3.03 -7.68 -2.18
CA ALA A 92 -2.00 -7.67 -1.15
C ALA A 92 -1.75 -9.07 -0.56
N ALA A 93 -2.81 -9.82 -0.26
CA ALA A 93 -2.73 -11.22 0.15
C ALA A 93 -2.14 -12.10 -0.95
N ASP A 94 -2.25 -11.69 -2.22
CA ASP A 94 -1.61 -12.35 -3.35
C ASP A 94 -0.13 -11.98 -3.55
N GLY A 95 0.40 -11.02 -2.80
CA GLY A 95 1.77 -10.52 -2.89
C GLY A 95 1.93 -9.22 -3.69
N ASP A 96 0.87 -8.74 -4.35
CA ASP A 96 0.85 -7.43 -5.00
C ASP A 96 0.54 -6.35 -3.97
N LEU A 97 1.61 -5.86 -3.32
CA LEU A 97 1.55 -4.73 -2.40
C LEU A 97 1.82 -3.39 -3.09
N GLN A 98 2.30 -3.34 -4.35
CA GLN A 98 2.69 -2.05 -4.96
C GLN A 98 1.53 -1.34 -5.69
N GLY A 99 0.52 -2.06 -6.16
CA GLY A 99 -0.65 -1.49 -6.86
C GLY A 99 -1.85 -1.00 -6.05
N PRO A 100 -2.20 -1.48 -4.83
CA PRO A 100 -3.53 -1.22 -4.27
C PRO A 100 -3.72 0.04 -3.40
N PHE A 101 -2.65 0.75 -3.04
CA PHE A 101 -2.73 1.76 -1.97
C PHE A 101 -3.28 3.14 -2.39
N GLU A 102 -3.19 3.50 -3.67
CA GLU A 102 -3.80 4.73 -4.18
C GLU A 102 -5.33 4.62 -4.23
N ALA A 103 -5.87 3.49 -4.70
CA ALA A 103 -7.31 3.25 -4.81
C ALA A 103 -8.05 3.17 -3.44
N ILE A 104 -7.31 2.81 -2.39
CA ILE A 104 -7.81 2.74 -1.01
C ILE A 104 -7.94 4.14 -0.40
N ALA A 105 -7.02 5.07 -0.70
CA ALA A 105 -6.96 6.39 -0.07
C ALA A 105 -8.24 7.21 -0.36
N ASP A 106 -8.71 7.17 -1.61
CA ASP A 106 -9.94 7.86 -2.03
C ASP A 106 -11.21 7.25 -1.40
N SER A 107 -11.15 5.96 -1.08
CA SER A 107 -12.27 5.20 -0.52
C SER A 107 -12.36 5.30 1.00
N TYR A 108 -11.27 5.69 1.68
CA TYR A 108 -11.16 5.64 3.13
C TYR A 108 -12.23 6.47 3.87
N PRO A 109 -12.53 7.73 3.51
CA PRO A 109 -13.57 8.50 4.21
C PRO A 109 -14.95 7.83 4.14
N LEU A 110 -15.28 7.23 2.99
CA LEU A 110 -16.54 6.51 2.77
C LEU A 110 -16.61 5.22 3.59
N LEU A 111 -15.47 4.53 3.74
CA LEU A 111 -15.37 3.32 4.54
C LEU A 111 -15.41 3.62 6.03
N LEU A 112 -14.74 4.68 6.49
CA LEU A 112 -14.68 5.02 7.91
C LEU A 112 -16.07 5.30 8.49
N GLU A 113 -16.93 5.97 7.73
CA GLU A 113 -18.31 6.27 8.13
C GLU A 113 -19.21 5.02 8.13
N ALA A 114 -19.13 4.19 7.09
CA ALA A 114 -20.10 3.12 6.86
C ALA A 114 -19.63 1.74 7.37
N TYR A 115 -18.33 1.49 7.41
CA TYR A 115 -17.69 0.20 7.64
C TYR A 115 -16.39 0.37 8.47
N PRO A 116 -16.45 0.88 9.72
CA PRO A 116 -15.28 1.27 10.49
C PRO A 116 -14.26 0.14 10.66
N ARG A 117 -14.71 -1.10 10.85
CA ARG A 117 -13.82 -2.28 10.92
C ARG A 117 -13.04 -2.49 9.62
N VAL A 118 -13.69 -2.38 8.47
CA VAL A 118 -13.03 -2.53 7.16
C VAL A 118 -12.01 -1.40 6.95
N ALA A 119 -12.36 -0.18 7.37
CA ALA A 119 -11.47 0.98 7.31
C ALA A 119 -10.20 0.80 8.18
N GLU A 120 -10.35 0.26 9.40
CA GLU A 120 -9.21 -0.09 10.25
C GLU A 120 -8.29 -1.13 9.61
N VAL A 121 -8.86 -2.24 9.08
CA VAL A 121 -8.04 -3.27 8.44
C VAL A 121 -7.36 -2.74 7.18
N VAL A 122 -8.05 -1.93 6.39
CA VAL A 122 -7.45 -1.16 5.28
C VAL A 122 -6.20 -0.39 5.74
N MET A 123 -6.27 0.29 6.89
CA MET A 123 -5.12 1.03 7.44
C MET A 123 -3.97 0.12 7.83
N LEU A 124 -4.26 -1.08 8.33
CA LEU A 124 -3.25 -2.09 8.63
C LEU A 124 -2.55 -2.61 7.37
N PHE A 125 -3.30 -2.88 6.29
CA PHE A 125 -2.71 -3.23 5.00
C PHE A 125 -1.84 -2.10 4.44
N ARG A 126 -2.28 -0.85 4.58
CA ARG A 126 -1.48 0.31 4.20
C ARG A 126 -0.21 0.41 5.03
N GLY A 127 -0.28 0.21 6.34
CA GLY A 127 0.88 0.13 7.22
C GLY A 127 1.87 -0.94 6.76
N LEU A 128 1.39 -2.16 6.52
CA LEU A 128 2.18 -3.29 6.02
C LEU A 128 2.88 -2.97 4.69
N GLY A 129 2.18 -2.33 3.76
CA GLY A 129 2.75 -1.90 2.49
C GLY A 129 3.93 -0.94 2.65
N GLU A 130 3.78 0.07 3.50
CA GLU A 130 4.84 1.05 3.78
C GLU A 130 6.04 0.40 4.48
N LEU A 131 5.80 -0.49 5.45
CA LEU A 131 6.86 -1.29 6.07
C LEU A 131 7.64 -2.08 5.01
N ARG A 132 6.94 -2.65 4.02
CA ARG A 132 7.57 -3.47 2.96
C ARG A 132 8.45 -2.66 2.01
N ILE A 133 8.06 -1.42 1.72
CA ILE A 133 8.86 -0.52 0.85
C ILE A 133 9.87 0.33 1.63
N GLY A 134 10.18 -0.05 2.89
CA GLY A 134 11.21 0.60 3.70
C GLY A 134 10.79 1.92 4.35
N ARG A 135 9.51 2.30 4.30
CA ARG A 135 8.96 3.49 4.97
C ARG A 135 8.51 3.16 6.38
N GLU A 136 9.46 2.69 7.18
CA GLU A 136 9.20 2.10 8.48
C GLU A 136 8.45 3.05 9.43
N ALA A 137 8.89 4.30 9.55
CA ALA A 137 8.26 5.28 10.44
C ALA A 137 6.78 5.56 10.08
N ILE A 138 6.45 5.59 8.79
CA ILE A 138 5.07 5.79 8.31
C ILE A 138 4.23 4.54 8.56
N GLY A 139 4.79 3.38 8.21
CA GLY A 139 4.14 2.09 8.40
C GLY A 139 3.80 1.86 9.86
N LEU A 140 4.78 2.00 10.75
CA LEU A 140 4.62 1.83 12.20
C LEU A 140 3.58 2.79 12.77
N ARG A 141 3.67 4.10 12.46
CA ARG A 141 2.70 5.09 12.95
C ARG A 141 1.26 4.69 12.64
N ARG A 142 0.98 4.24 11.41
CA ARG A 142 -0.38 3.83 11.00
C ARG A 142 -0.86 2.59 11.75
N VAL A 143 0.03 1.63 11.97
CA VAL A 143 -0.32 0.42 12.72
C VAL A 143 -0.52 0.77 14.20
N GLU A 144 0.29 1.66 14.76
CA GLU A 144 0.17 2.19 16.13
C GLU A 144 -1.15 2.95 16.33
N GLU A 145 -1.55 3.82 15.39
CA GLU A 145 -2.85 4.51 15.42
C GLU A 145 -4.02 3.54 15.59
N VAL A 146 -4.02 2.40 14.88
CA VAL A 146 -5.05 1.36 15.01
C VAL A 146 -4.90 0.59 16.33
N ALA A 147 -3.67 0.33 16.79
CA ALA A 147 -3.39 -0.38 18.04
C ALA A 147 -3.75 0.45 19.30
N GLU A 148 -3.73 1.77 19.20
CA GLU A 148 -4.05 2.70 20.30
C GLU A 148 -5.52 3.14 20.28
N GLY A 149 -6.19 3.05 19.14
CA GLY A 149 -7.58 3.49 18.96
C GLY A 149 -8.65 2.66 19.69
N GLY A 150 -8.30 1.51 20.29
CA GLY A 150 -9.24 0.65 21.03
C GLY A 150 -10.34 0.01 20.17
N GLY A 151 -10.11 -0.05 18.85
CA GLY A 151 -11.07 -0.52 17.85
C GLY A 151 -11.13 -2.04 17.68
N ALA A 152 -11.98 -2.49 16.75
CA ALA A 152 -12.20 -3.92 16.49
C ALA A 152 -10.93 -4.63 15.99
N SER A 153 -10.00 -3.87 15.40
CA SER A 153 -8.76 -4.37 14.81
C SER A 153 -7.53 -4.17 15.69
N GLU A 154 -7.68 -3.72 16.95
CA GLU A 154 -6.55 -3.49 17.88
C GLU A 154 -5.67 -4.73 18.02
N ALA A 155 -6.27 -5.89 18.26
CA ALA A 155 -5.53 -7.14 18.47
C ALA A 155 -4.67 -7.50 17.25
N LEU A 156 -5.22 -7.27 16.06
CA LEU A 156 -4.56 -7.52 14.77
C LEU A 156 -3.42 -6.51 14.53
N ALA A 157 -3.63 -5.24 14.87
CA ALA A 157 -2.60 -4.21 14.81
C ALA A 157 -1.40 -4.56 15.71
N ARG A 158 -1.67 -4.96 16.96
CA ARG A 158 -0.62 -5.39 17.90
C ARG A 158 0.12 -6.63 17.39
N GLU A 159 -0.57 -7.52 16.68
CA GLU A 159 0.04 -8.68 16.06
C GLU A 159 1.00 -8.31 14.93
N LEU A 160 0.58 -7.41 14.04
CA LEU A 160 1.43 -6.87 12.99
C LEU A 160 2.68 -6.18 13.57
N LEU A 161 2.54 -5.39 14.65
CA LEU A 161 3.69 -4.80 15.35
C LEU A 161 4.64 -5.84 15.94
N ARG A 162 4.11 -6.94 16.50
CA ARG A 162 4.95 -8.04 17.01
C ARG A 162 5.69 -8.73 15.88
N TRP A 163 5.01 -9.05 14.79
CA TRP A 163 5.61 -9.66 13.61
C TRP A 163 6.73 -8.78 13.04
N HIS A 164 6.51 -7.47 12.93
CA HIS A 164 7.52 -6.53 12.43
C HIS A 164 8.79 -6.53 13.30
N ARG A 165 8.65 -6.58 14.62
CA ARG A 165 9.79 -6.60 15.55
C ARG A 165 10.53 -7.94 15.55
N SER A 166 9.80 -9.05 15.42
CA SER A 166 10.33 -10.41 15.46
C SER A 166 9.73 -11.25 14.33
N PRO A 167 10.26 -11.12 13.09
CA PRO A 167 9.81 -11.93 11.96
C PRO A 167 10.08 -13.43 12.26
N GLY A 168 9.03 -14.24 12.30
CA GLY A 168 9.10 -15.67 12.63
C GLY A 168 8.40 -16.09 13.92
N GLU A 169 7.95 -15.15 14.76
CA GLU A 169 7.08 -15.44 15.92
C GLU A 169 5.57 -15.29 15.59
N ALA A 170 5.16 -15.55 14.34
CA ALA A 170 3.79 -15.30 13.89
C ALA A 170 2.73 -16.22 14.56
N SER A 171 1.76 -15.54 15.18
CA SER A 171 0.43 -15.91 15.72
C SER A 171 0.22 -17.12 16.64
N ARG A 172 -0.32 -16.84 17.83
CA ARG A 172 -1.18 -17.75 18.60
C ARG A 172 -2.65 -17.35 18.41
N GLY A 173 -3.33 -17.96 17.45
CA GLY A 173 -4.79 -17.97 17.32
C GLY A 173 -5.28 -18.03 15.87
N PRO A 174 -6.37 -18.77 15.57
CA PRO A 174 -6.95 -18.74 14.22
C PRO A 174 -7.59 -17.36 13.94
N PRO A 175 -7.41 -16.79 12.73
CA PRO A 175 -8.07 -15.54 12.34
C PRO A 175 -9.60 -15.67 12.42
N ARG A 176 -10.27 -14.60 12.87
CA ARG A 176 -11.70 -14.59 13.21
C ARG A 176 -12.59 -13.97 12.14
N SER A 177 -11.98 -13.46 11.07
CA SER A 177 -12.67 -12.85 9.94
C SER A 177 -11.90 -13.03 8.64
N LEU A 178 -12.54 -12.77 7.52
CA LEU A 178 -11.88 -12.81 6.21
C LEU A 178 -10.76 -11.76 6.12
N GLU A 179 -10.99 -10.55 6.60
CA GLU A 179 -10.01 -9.46 6.52
C GLU A 179 -8.76 -9.78 7.34
N GLU A 180 -8.95 -10.38 8.54
CA GLU A 180 -7.85 -10.92 9.35
C GLU A 180 -7.08 -12.02 8.61
N ARG A 181 -7.78 -12.97 7.96
CA ARG A 181 -7.13 -14.02 7.14
C ARG A 181 -6.29 -13.42 6.03
N LEU A 182 -6.84 -12.44 5.30
CA LEU A 182 -6.15 -11.79 4.19
C LEU A 182 -4.91 -11.05 4.70
N LEU A 183 -4.99 -10.37 5.86
CA LEU A 183 -3.83 -9.68 6.42
C LEU A 183 -2.76 -10.68 6.86
N VAL A 184 -3.14 -11.75 7.57
CA VAL A 184 -2.20 -12.82 7.96
C VAL A 184 -1.56 -13.44 6.72
N ALA A 185 -2.31 -13.68 5.65
CA ALA A 185 -1.77 -14.17 4.39
C ALA A 185 -0.79 -13.17 3.74
N ALA A 186 -1.10 -11.87 3.74
CA ALA A 186 -0.20 -10.83 3.22
C ALA A 186 1.10 -10.69 4.04
N ILE A 187 1.00 -10.88 5.35
CA ILE A 187 2.16 -10.95 6.27
C ILE A 187 2.99 -12.20 5.95
N ALA A 188 2.37 -13.38 5.89
CA ALA A 188 3.03 -14.66 5.64
C ALA A 188 3.67 -14.75 4.26
N ARG A 189 3.04 -14.20 3.20
CA ARG A 189 3.69 -14.09 1.88
C ARG A 189 4.85 -13.09 1.85
N GLY A 190 4.98 -12.27 2.90
CA GLY A 190 6.17 -11.48 3.19
C GLY A 190 7.27 -12.24 3.93
N GLU A 191 7.09 -13.53 4.26
CA GLU A 191 8.11 -14.40 4.86
C GLU A 191 9.12 -14.95 3.84
N GLU A 192 9.11 -14.49 2.58
CA GLU A 192 10.42 -14.24 1.97
C GLU A 192 10.90 -12.90 2.51
N PRO A 193 11.75 -12.88 3.57
CA PRO A 193 12.63 -11.76 3.73
C PRO A 193 13.50 -11.79 2.47
N ALA A 194 13.10 -11.03 1.45
CA ALA A 194 14.08 -10.39 0.59
C ALA A 194 15.02 -9.73 1.59
N GLY A 195 16.16 -10.38 1.79
CA GLY A 195 17.06 -10.03 2.85
C GLY A 195 17.26 -8.53 2.80
N ALA A 196 17.39 -7.91 3.97
CA ALA A 196 17.82 -6.54 4.04
C ALA A 196 19.12 -6.28 3.25
N ASP A 197 19.76 -7.26 2.61
CA ASP A 197 20.88 -7.10 1.69
C ASP A 197 20.63 -7.55 0.23
N ALA A 198 19.49 -8.13 -0.14
CA ALA A 198 19.38 -8.82 -1.45
C ALA A 198 18.93 -7.95 -2.64
N GLU A 199 18.24 -6.81 -2.46
CA GLU A 199 17.66 -6.12 -3.64
C GLU A 199 17.45 -4.60 -3.54
N ALA A 200 18.12 -3.90 -2.61
CA ALA A 200 18.25 -2.44 -2.77
C ALA A 200 19.23 -2.19 -3.93
N ARG A 201 18.70 -2.16 -5.16
CA ARG A 201 19.48 -1.92 -6.38
C ARG A 201 20.24 -0.58 -6.31
N TRP A 202 19.79 0.34 -5.45
CA TRP A 202 20.47 1.57 -5.11
C TRP A 202 20.49 1.85 -3.61
N THR A 203 21.66 2.25 -3.10
CA THR A 203 21.86 2.74 -1.74
C THR A 203 22.55 4.10 -1.80
N VAL A 204 22.14 5.06 -0.97
CA VAL A 204 22.73 6.40 -0.90
C VAL A 204 23.09 6.78 0.52
N ASP A 205 24.16 7.56 0.68
CA ASP A 205 24.53 8.17 1.96
C ASP A 205 23.59 9.32 2.31
N ARG A 206 23.11 9.39 3.55
CA ARG A 206 22.21 10.44 4.04
C ARG A 206 22.81 11.84 3.87
N ASP A 207 24.11 12.00 4.09
CA ASP A 207 24.83 13.27 3.91
C ASP A 207 25.31 13.47 2.47
N GLY A 208 24.86 12.62 1.55
CA GLY A 208 25.17 12.65 0.12
C GLY A 208 26.62 12.33 -0.22
N ARG A 209 27.41 11.75 0.70
CA ARG A 209 28.86 11.52 0.49
C ARG A 209 29.15 10.52 -0.62
N TRP A 210 28.26 9.57 -0.83
CA TRP A 210 28.36 8.54 -1.85
C TRP A 210 26.98 8.05 -2.26
N LEU A 211 26.92 7.42 -3.43
CA LEU A 211 25.79 6.63 -3.92
C LEU A 211 26.33 5.30 -4.43
N GLU A 212 25.52 4.27 -4.41
CA GLU A 212 25.85 2.93 -4.86
C GLU A 212 24.67 2.40 -5.65
N GLY A 213 24.94 1.96 -6.88
CA GLY A 213 23.95 1.37 -7.78
C GLY A 213 24.49 0.07 -8.38
N PRO A 214 23.83 -0.46 -9.44
CA PRO A 214 24.26 -1.69 -10.11
C PRO A 214 25.70 -1.65 -10.65
N GLU A 215 26.17 -0.46 -11.00
CA GLU A 215 27.51 -0.23 -11.55
C GLU A 215 28.58 -0.02 -10.45
N GLY A 216 28.18 -0.08 -9.18
CA GLY A 216 29.05 0.06 -8.02
C GLY A 216 28.91 1.41 -7.30
N ARG A 217 29.80 1.61 -6.33
CA ARG A 217 29.81 2.79 -5.45
C ARG A 217 30.58 3.97 -6.05
N VAL A 218 29.97 5.14 -6.03
CA VAL A 218 30.54 6.42 -6.48
C VAL A 218 30.60 7.41 -5.32
N SER A 219 31.80 7.94 -5.07
CA SER A 219 31.99 9.03 -4.09
C SER A 219 31.69 10.41 -4.68
N LEU A 220 30.98 11.24 -3.93
CA LEU A 220 30.71 12.65 -4.24
C LEU A 220 31.58 13.63 -3.43
N ALA A 221 32.61 13.15 -2.73
CA ALA A 221 33.46 13.98 -1.86
C ALA A 221 34.04 15.23 -2.55
N ARG A 222 34.39 15.12 -3.84
CA ARG A 222 34.92 16.22 -4.67
C ARG A 222 33.85 17.00 -5.45
N ARG A 223 32.56 16.69 -5.27
CA ARG A 223 31.44 17.22 -6.05
C ARG A 223 30.42 17.89 -5.12
N ALA A 224 30.82 19.00 -4.50
CA ALA A 224 30.07 19.64 -3.42
C ALA A 224 28.59 19.94 -3.74
N VAL A 225 28.29 20.41 -4.95
CA VAL A 225 26.91 20.67 -5.40
C VAL A 225 26.10 19.37 -5.47
N LEU A 226 26.65 18.31 -6.07
CA LEU A 226 25.96 17.02 -6.18
C LEU A 226 25.78 16.35 -4.82
N ARG A 227 26.77 16.49 -3.92
CA ARG A 227 26.66 16.03 -2.53
C ARG A 227 25.49 16.69 -1.82
N ARG A 228 25.38 18.04 -1.88
CA ARG A 228 24.26 18.77 -1.27
C ARG A 228 22.92 18.40 -1.90
N LEU A 229 22.88 18.21 -3.21
CA LEU A 229 21.67 17.77 -3.91
C LEU A 229 21.24 16.40 -3.42
N LEU A 230 22.16 15.44 -3.42
CA LEU A 230 21.89 14.08 -2.97
C LEU A 230 21.46 14.07 -1.50
N ALA A 231 22.14 14.82 -0.63
CA ALA A 231 21.76 14.94 0.78
C ALA A 231 20.33 15.49 0.95
N ARG A 232 19.94 16.52 0.19
CA ARG A 232 18.57 17.06 0.27
C ARG A 232 17.51 16.06 -0.19
N LEU A 233 17.79 15.32 -1.27
CA LEU A 233 16.89 14.29 -1.80
C LEU A 233 16.84 13.05 -0.89
N ALA A 234 17.97 12.66 -0.30
CA ALA A 234 18.06 11.57 0.66
C ALA A 234 17.34 11.92 1.96
N GLU A 235 17.46 13.16 2.46
CA GLU A 235 16.70 13.64 3.61
C GLU A 235 15.20 13.69 3.29
N ALA A 236 14.80 14.15 2.10
CA ALA A 236 13.40 14.12 1.68
C ALA A 236 12.85 12.68 1.65
N ALA A 237 13.60 11.75 1.05
CA ALA A 237 13.22 10.33 1.02
C ALA A 237 13.16 9.72 2.44
N TRP A 238 14.13 10.04 3.30
CA TRP A 238 14.21 9.56 4.68
C TRP A 238 13.05 10.08 5.54
N GLN A 239 12.73 11.37 5.43
CA GLN A 239 11.60 12.00 6.11
C GLN A 239 10.26 11.73 5.41
N SER A 240 10.29 11.02 4.28
CA SER A 240 9.14 10.79 3.41
C SER A 240 8.41 12.07 2.98
N GLU A 241 9.18 13.14 2.80
CA GLU A 241 8.73 14.31 2.06
C GLU A 241 8.59 13.92 0.59
N GLY A 242 7.53 14.38 -0.06
CA GLY A 242 7.31 14.13 -1.49
C GLY A 242 8.43 14.72 -2.38
N PRO A 243 8.18 14.86 -3.69
CA PRO A 243 9.15 15.47 -4.60
C PRO A 243 9.65 16.83 -4.09
N VAL A 244 10.97 17.04 -4.15
CA VAL A 244 11.58 18.29 -3.74
C VAL A 244 11.51 19.27 -4.90
N ASP A 245 10.87 20.41 -4.69
CA ASP A 245 10.69 21.43 -5.71
C ASP A 245 12.02 22.15 -6.05
N VAL A 246 12.04 22.83 -7.20
CA VAL A 246 13.22 23.54 -7.70
C VAL A 246 13.72 24.63 -6.74
N PRO A 247 12.86 25.50 -6.16
CA PRO A 247 13.30 26.50 -5.18
C PRO A 247 14.01 25.89 -3.96
N THR A 248 13.44 24.83 -3.37
CA THR A 248 14.02 24.14 -2.21
C THR A 248 15.35 23.49 -2.55
N ILE A 249 15.47 22.89 -3.75
CA ILE A 249 16.75 22.35 -4.21
C ILE A 249 17.79 23.46 -4.35
N VAL A 250 17.43 24.61 -4.91
CA VAL A 250 18.38 25.71 -5.14
C VAL A 250 18.93 26.22 -3.82
N GLU A 251 18.07 26.46 -2.82
CA GLU A 251 18.47 26.90 -1.49
C GLU A 251 19.44 25.90 -0.83
N ALA A 252 19.14 24.60 -0.93
CA ALA A 252 19.99 23.56 -0.36
C ALA A 252 21.33 23.40 -1.07
N THR A 253 21.41 23.66 -2.37
CA THR A 253 22.58 23.31 -3.21
C THR A 253 23.49 24.49 -3.54
N TRP A 254 22.96 25.70 -3.63
CA TRP A 254 23.67 26.96 -3.85
C TRP A 254 23.30 28.00 -2.79
N PRO A 255 23.64 27.75 -1.51
CA PRO A 255 23.26 28.64 -0.43
C PRO A 255 23.84 30.05 -0.64
N GLY A 256 22.97 31.07 -0.56
CA GLY A 256 23.34 32.47 -0.71
C GLY A 256 23.49 32.98 -2.14
N GLU A 257 23.34 32.14 -3.16
CA GLU A 257 23.34 32.59 -4.56
C GLU A 257 21.96 33.11 -4.97
N ARG A 258 21.92 34.28 -5.62
CA ARG A 258 20.71 34.82 -6.25
C ARG A 258 20.67 34.43 -7.71
N LEU A 259 19.85 33.44 -8.04
CA LEU A 259 19.67 32.96 -9.40
C LEU A 259 18.34 33.44 -9.96
N LEU A 260 18.35 33.87 -11.22
CA LEU A 260 17.11 34.08 -11.97
C LEU A 260 16.37 32.73 -12.11
N PRO A 261 15.02 32.70 -12.10
CA PRO A 261 14.25 31.45 -12.10
C PRO A 261 14.66 30.45 -13.20
N ASP A 262 14.82 30.92 -14.43
CA ASP A 262 15.21 30.05 -15.56
C ASP A 262 16.64 29.49 -15.40
N ALA A 263 17.55 30.30 -14.86
CA ALA A 263 18.93 29.88 -14.59
C ALA A 263 19.00 28.86 -13.44
N ALA A 264 18.15 29.02 -12.42
CA ALA A 264 18.00 28.08 -11.33
C ALA A 264 17.50 26.72 -11.83
N ALA A 265 16.41 26.70 -12.61
CA ALA A 265 15.85 25.47 -13.17
C ALA A 265 16.87 24.71 -14.04
N ALA A 266 17.61 25.42 -14.92
CA ALA A 266 18.64 24.83 -15.77
C ALA A 266 19.81 24.21 -14.97
N ARG A 267 20.23 24.86 -13.87
CA ARG A 267 21.28 24.34 -12.99
C ARG A 267 20.81 23.10 -12.21
N VAL A 268 19.60 23.12 -11.67
CA VAL A 268 19.00 21.95 -11.01
C VAL A 268 18.91 20.78 -11.98
N TYR A 269 18.37 21.00 -13.18
CA TYR A 269 18.29 19.98 -14.22
C TYR A 269 19.65 19.36 -14.53
N THR A 270 20.69 20.20 -14.67
CA THR A 270 22.06 19.73 -14.95
C THR A 270 22.64 18.91 -13.79
N ALA A 271 22.40 19.32 -12.55
CA ALA A 271 22.85 18.60 -11.37
C ALA A 271 22.14 17.24 -11.23
N VAL A 272 20.82 17.20 -11.44
CA VAL A 272 20.03 15.96 -11.46
C VAL A 272 20.49 15.02 -12.57
N ARG A 273 20.67 15.53 -13.79
CA ARG A 273 21.20 14.76 -14.92
C ARG A 273 22.57 14.17 -14.61
N SER A 274 23.40 14.90 -13.87
CA SER A 274 24.72 14.42 -13.44
C SER A 274 24.61 13.29 -12.42
N LEU A 275 23.71 13.38 -11.43
CA LEU A 275 23.46 12.28 -10.49
C LEU A 275 22.92 11.02 -11.18
N ARG A 276 22.01 11.17 -12.15
CA ARG A 276 21.50 10.04 -12.96
C ARG A 276 22.63 9.30 -13.65
N LYS A 277 23.48 10.03 -14.38
CA LYS A 277 24.65 9.47 -15.07
C LYS A 277 25.69 8.84 -14.15
N LEU A 278 25.71 9.21 -12.88
CA LEU A 278 26.61 8.64 -11.90
C LEU A 278 26.10 7.35 -11.27
N GLY A 279 24.86 6.95 -11.59
CA GLY A 279 24.29 5.69 -11.14
C GLY A 279 22.84 5.76 -10.72
N LEU A 280 22.20 6.94 -10.67
CA LEU A 280 20.80 7.09 -10.23
C LEU A 280 19.77 7.19 -11.37
N GLU A 281 20.12 6.81 -12.60
CA GLU A 281 19.22 6.98 -13.75
C GLU A 281 17.86 6.28 -13.59
N GLY A 282 17.83 5.07 -13.03
CA GLY A 282 16.61 4.33 -12.73
C GLY A 282 15.98 4.65 -11.37
N ALA A 283 16.58 5.54 -10.58
CA ALA A 283 16.26 5.75 -9.17
C ALA A 283 15.99 7.21 -8.79
N LEU A 284 16.16 8.16 -9.71
CA LEU A 284 15.92 9.58 -9.50
C LEU A 284 14.90 10.07 -10.53
N HIS A 285 13.66 10.27 -10.07
CA HIS A 285 12.51 10.59 -10.89
C HIS A 285 12.27 12.10 -10.96
N THR A 286 11.76 12.56 -12.10
CA THR A 286 11.20 13.90 -12.25
C THR A 286 9.68 13.77 -12.24
N THR A 287 9.02 14.53 -11.39
CA THR A 287 7.55 14.60 -11.29
C THR A 287 7.07 15.99 -11.70
N GLY A 288 5.75 16.20 -11.76
CA GLY A 288 5.19 17.53 -11.97
C GLY A 288 5.57 18.54 -10.89
N ASP A 289 5.89 18.06 -9.69
CA ASP A 289 6.12 18.88 -8.49
C ASP A 289 7.61 19.00 -8.11
N GLY A 290 8.52 18.30 -8.80
CA GLY A 290 9.96 18.37 -8.51
C GLY A 290 10.74 17.09 -8.81
N TYR A 291 11.67 16.76 -7.92
CA TYR A 291 12.54 15.58 -8.05
C TYR A 291 12.47 14.70 -6.81
N ALA A 292 12.38 13.39 -7.01
CA ALA A 292 12.29 12.41 -5.92
C ALA A 292 13.20 11.21 -6.18
N LEU A 293 13.80 10.67 -5.13
CA LEU A 293 14.37 9.33 -5.20
C LEU A 293 13.24 8.30 -5.25
N ASP A 294 13.47 7.21 -5.97
CA ASP A 294 12.57 6.06 -5.96
C ASP A 294 12.39 5.57 -4.52
N PRO A 295 11.15 5.27 -4.07
CA PRO A 295 10.91 4.75 -2.73
C PRO A 295 11.72 3.49 -2.38
N ALA A 296 12.15 2.71 -3.37
CA ALA A 296 13.00 1.54 -3.18
C ALA A 296 14.49 1.88 -2.94
N VAL A 297 14.91 3.15 -3.04
CA VAL A 297 16.28 3.57 -2.73
C VAL A 297 16.51 3.51 -1.23
N ARG A 298 17.54 2.78 -0.80
CA ARG A 298 17.95 2.75 0.59
C ARG A 298 18.78 3.98 0.96
N VAL A 299 18.43 4.64 2.05
CA VAL A 299 19.24 5.73 2.63
C VAL A 299 20.00 5.21 3.86
N GLN A 300 21.33 5.35 3.86
CA GLN A 300 22.22 4.91 4.93
C GLN A 300 22.74 6.12 5.72
N GLY A 301 22.60 6.09 7.05
CA GLY A 301 23.14 7.08 8.00
C GLY A 301 24.58 6.80 8.41
#